data_AF-A0A6V7QTL1-F1
#
_entry.id   AF-A0A6V7QTL1-F1
#
_cell.length_a   1.000
_cell.length_b   1.000
_cell.length_c   1.000
_cell.angle_alpha   90.00
_cell.angle_beta   90.00
_cell.angle_gamma   90.00
#
_symmetry.space_group_name_H-M   'P 1'
#
loop_
_entity.id
_entity.type
_entity.pdbx_description
1 polymer ?
#
loop_
_entity_poly.entity_id
_entity_poly.type
_entity_poly.pdbx_seq_one_letter_code
_entity_poly.pdbx_strand_id
1 'polypeptide(L)'
;MATKRSFALSIGASLLFLISLSLLLSNLDLRPRLFSFSLPISSTSQCSSSSSGGGGGGLRAPPPLRVFMYDLPRRFNLGMLDSSGGDGGDGGSRFPAWPRGTGIKRQHSVEYWMMASLVGRDGGEEEWAEAEAVRVLDGEEADVFFVPFFSSLSFNVHGHNMTDPDTEIDRQLQVDILDILWKSKYWKRSAGRDHVIPMHHPNAFSKDVVAPYVHVVDSFTDDDSPDPFNSRPTLLFFRGRTVRKDEGKIRSHLAKMLQGYNDVHFENSLATGHGIQASTEGMRMSKFCLHPAGDTPSSCRLFDAIISHCVPVIISDRIELPFENEIDYTEFSLFFSVEEALQPNYLITQLRQFPKQRWIEMWGKLKNVSHHFEFQHPAKKGDAVNMIWRQVRNKLPAVNLEVHRSRRLKIPDWW
;
A
#
# COMPACT_ATOMS: atom_id res chain seq x y z
N MET A 1 -63.46 -9.08 -17.56
CA MET A 1 -62.50 -7.97 -17.81
C MET A 1 -61.96 -7.29 -16.55
N ALA A 2 -62.62 -7.39 -15.38
CA ALA A 2 -62.17 -6.72 -14.14
C ALA A 2 -60.88 -7.32 -13.50
N THR A 3 -60.65 -8.62 -13.61
CA THR A 3 -59.52 -9.32 -12.96
C THR A 3 -58.15 -9.04 -13.61
N LYS A 4 -58.09 -8.78 -14.92
CA LYS A 4 -56.82 -8.44 -15.60
C LYS A 4 -56.34 -7.01 -15.29
N ARG A 5 -57.25 -6.07 -15.03
CA ARG A 5 -56.91 -4.68 -14.64
C ARG A 5 -56.34 -4.62 -13.23
N SER A 6 -56.90 -5.39 -12.28
CA SER A 6 -56.41 -5.45 -10.91
C SER A 6 -54.99 -6.04 -10.81
N PHE A 7 -54.67 -7.03 -11.64
CA PHE A 7 -53.34 -7.66 -11.66
C PHE A 7 -52.28 -6.72 -12.25
N ALA A 8 -52.61 -6.00 -13.32
CA ALA A 8 -51.70 -5.02 -13.94
C ALA A 8 -51.42 -3.81 -13.00
N LEU A 9 -52.41 -3.34 -12.26
CA LEU A 9 -52.25 -2.28 -11.25
C LEU A 9 -51.37 -2.74 -10.08
N SER A 10 -51.50 -3.99 -9.64
CA SER A 10 -50.66 -4.56 -8.57
C SER A 10 -49.19 -4.70 -8.98
N ILE A 11 -48.92 -5.08 -10.23
CA ILE A 11 -47.55 -5.18 -10.76
C ILE A 11 -46.94 -3.78 -10.92
N GLY A 12 -47.70 -2.82 -11.45
CA GLY A 12 -47.24 -1.43 -11.58
C GLY A 12 -46.89 -0.79 -10.25
N ALA A 13 -47.72 -0.99 -9.22
CA ALA A 13 -47.46 -0.49 -7.87
C ALA A 13 -46.23 -1.17 -7.22
N SER A 14 -46.05 -2.47 -7.45
CA SER A 14 -44.87 -3.21 -6.95
C SER A 14 -43.57 -2.74 -7.62
N LEU A 15 -43.61 -2.47 -8.92
CA LEU A 15 -42.45 -1.97 -9.66
C LEU A 15 -42.08 -0.55 -9.23
N LEU A 16 -43.07 0.33 -9.03
CA LEU A 16 -42.83 1.69 -8.51
C LEU A 16 -42.29 1.67 -7.08
N PHE A 17 -42.79 0.76 -6.23
CA PHE A 17 -42.25 0.57 -4.89
C PHE A 17 -40.79 0.12 -4.92
N LEU A 18 -40.45 -0.87 -5.76
CA LEU A 18 -39.07 -1.36 -5.92
C LEU A 18 -38.13 -0.30 -6.49
N ILE A 19 -38.58 0.53 -7.43
CA ILE A 19 -37.80 1.67 -7.95
C ILE A 19 -37.60 2.73 -6.87
N SER A 20 -38.65 3.05 -6.10
CA SER A 20 -38.54 4.00 -4.99
C SER A 20 -37.61 3.49 -3.88
N LEU A 21 -37.65 2.20 -3.57
CA LEU A 21 -36.79 1.55 -2.58
C LEU A 21 -35.35 1.47 -3.06
N SER A 22 -35.13 1.22 -4.36
CA SER A 22 -33.80 1.27 -4.99
C SER A 22 -33.21 2.68 -4.97
N LEU A 23 -34.01 3.71 -5.26
CA LEU A 23 -33.60 5.11 -5.15
C LEU A 23 -33.34 5.52 -3.69
N LEU A 24 -34.13 5.00 -2.73
CA LEU A 24 -33.90 5.23 -1.31
C LEU A 24 -32.61 4.56 -0.83
N LEU A 25 -32.36 3.30 -1.23
CA LEU A 25 -31.16 2.52 -0.87
C LEU A 25 -29.89 3.01 -1.57
N SER A 26 -29.99 3.60 -2.76
CA SER A 26 -28.85 4.22 -3.44
C SER A 26 -28.49 5.61 -2.92
N ASN A 27 -29.44 6.30 -2.25
CA ASN A 27 -29.18 7.56 -1.52
C ASN A 27 -28.92 7.36 -0.02
N LEU A 28 -29.21 6.17 0.52
CA LEU A 28 -28.77 5.74 1.85
C LEU A 28 -27.31 5.30 1.75
N ASP A 29 -26.40 6.24 1.99
CA ASP A 29 -25.00 5.91 2.27
C ASP A 29 -24.96 5.10 3.58
N LEU A 30 -25.10 3.77 3.45
CA LEU A 30 -25.00 2.77 4.52
C LEU A 30 -23.54 2.54 4.94
N ARG A 31 -22.64 3.51 4.69
CA ARG A 31 -21.49 3.66 5.55
C ARG A 31 -22.02 3.78 6.98
N PRO A 32 -21.48 3.03 7.94
CA PRO A 32 -21.70 3.42 9.31
C PRO A 32 -21.20 4.87 9.41
N ARG A 33 -22.10 5.81 9.70
CA ARG A 33 -21.74 7.12 10.28
C ARG A 33 -21.19 6.89 11.69
N LEU A 34 -20.22 5.99 11.82
CA LEU A 34 -19.33 5.93 12.95
C LEU A 34 -18.43 7.14 12.80
N PHE A 35 -18.88 8.21 13.42
CA PHE A 35 -18.10 9.35 13.87
C PHE A 35 -16.85 9.65 13.02
N SER A 36 -16.96 10.64 12.13
CA SER A 36 -15.82 11.52 11.87
C SER A 36 -15.48 12.24 13.18
N PHE A 37 -14.83 11.54 14.11
CA PHE A 37 -13.92 12.22 15.00
C PHE A 37 -12.76 12.64 14.10
N SER A 38 -12.79 13.90 13.66
CA SER A 38 -11.54 14.65 13.59
C SER A 38 -10.92 14.44 14.96
N LEU A 39 -9.93 13.55 15.06
CA LEU A 39 -9.02 13.60 16.18
C LEU A 39 -8.56 15.05 16.22
N PRO A 40 -8.79 15.80 17.32
CA PRO A 40 -8.05 17.03 17.45
C PRO A 40 -6.59 16.59 17.35
N ILE A 41 -5.88 17.13 16.35
CA ILE A 41 -4.43 17.13 16.36
C ILE A 41 -4.11 17.58 17.77
N SER A 42 -3.68 16.63 18.60
CA SER A 42 -3.28 16.95 19.95
C SER A 42 -1.99 17.71 19.76
N SER A 43 -2.11 19.03 19.60
CA SER A 43 -1.08 19.95 20.03
C SER A 43 -0.63 19.41 21.38
N THR A 44 0.63 19.04 21.45
CA THR A 44 1.29 18.50 22.62
C THR A 44 0.99 19.43 23.80
N SER A 45 -0.05 19.10 24.57
CA SER A 45 -0.31 19.79 25.83
C SER A 45 0.80 19.34 26.76
N GLN A 46 1.84 20.16 26.87
CA GLN A 46 2.81 20.08 27.94
C GLN A 46 2.05 20.30 29.25
N CYS A 47 1.53 19.21 29.82
CA CYS A 47 1.21 19.18 31.24
C CYS A 47 2.56 19.15 31.97
N SER A 48 3.06 20.34 32.28
CA SER A 48 4.17 20.56 33.17
C SER A 48 3.82 20.01 34.56
N SER A 49 4.28 18.79 34.84
CA SER A 49 4.40 18.29 36.21
C SER A 49 5.75 18.74 36.75
N SER A 50 5.69 19.66 37.71
CA SER A 50 6.81 20.04 38.55
C SER A 50 7.11 18.91 39.54
N SER A 51 8.26 18.26 39.41
CA SER A 51 9.03 17.73 40.56
C SER A 51 10.40 17.18 40.12
N SER A 52 11.42 17.97 40.43
CA SER A 52 12.73 17.59 40.98
C SER A 52 13.31 16.19 40.68
N GLY A 53 14.41 16.18 39.93
CA GLY A 53 15.38 15.07 39.92
C GLY A 53 16.25 15.09 38.67
N GLY A 54 17.49 15.58 38.80
CA GLY A 54 18.43 15.68 37.69
C GLY A 54 18.84 14.30 37.14
N GLY A 55 18.80 14.18 35.83
CA GLY A 55 19.35 13.07 35.05
C GLY A 55 19.01 13.29 33.58
N GLY A 56 20.01 13.57 32.76
CA GLY A 56 19.85 13.74 31.31
C GLY A 56 19.44 12.43 30.65
N GLY A 57 18.15 12.11 30.70
CA GLY A 57 17.55 11.00 29.97
C GLY A 57 17.20 11.45 28.56
N GLY A 58 18.05 11.13 27.58
CA GLY A 58 17.61 11.11 26.19
C GLY A 58 16.38 10.21 26.08
N LEU A 59 15.34 10.66 25.37
CA LEU A 59 14.15 9.87 25.09
C LEU A 59 14.57 8.54 24.47
N ARG A 60 14.52 7.46 25.26
CA ARG A 60 14.85 6.11 24.80
C ARG A 60 13.84 5.72 23.72
N ALA A 61 14.33 5.20 22.59
CA ALA A 61 13.45 4.70 21.54
C ALA A 61 12.47 3.67 22.13
N PRO A 62 11.20 3.65 21.65
CA PRO A 62 10.23 2.66 22.12
C PRO A 62 10.76 1.25 21.85
N PRO A 63 10.42 0.27 22.71
CA PRO A 63 10.81 -1.11 22.47
C PRO A 63 10.25 -1.61 21.12
N PRO A 64 10.91 -2.60 20.49
CA PRO A 64 10.43 -3.19 19.24
C PRO A 64 9.03 -3.78 19.43
N LEU A 65 8.23 -3.75 18.36
CA LEU A 65 6.91 -4.37 18.35
C LEU A 65 7.06 -5.90 18.40
N ARG A 66 6.45 -6.57 19.38
CA ARG A 66 6.51 -8.03 19.49
C ARG A 66 5.45 -8.64 18.59
N VAL A 67 5.89 -9.40 17.59
CA VAL A 67 5.02 -9.97 16.56
C VAL A 67 5.02 -11.48 16.68
N PHE A 68 3.85 -12.07 16.96
CA PHE A 68 3.67 -13.50 16.76
C PHE A 68 3.32 -13.75 15.31
N MET A 69 4.12 -14.57 14.63
CA MET A 69 3.83 -14.99 13.26
C MET A 69 3.19 -16.37 13.27
N TYR A 70 2.01 -16.50 12.66
CA TYR A 70 1.35 -17.80 12.52
C TYR A 70 2.25 -18.80 11.78
N ASP A 71 2.34 -20.02 12.31
CA ASP A 71 2.99 -21.13 11.64
C ASP A 71 2.02 -21.75 10.62
N LEU A 72 2.04 -21.20 9.42
CA LEU A 72 1.18 -21.65 8.31
C LEU A 72 1.94 -22.66 7.43
N PRO A 73 1.28 -23.73 6.95
CA PRO A 73 1.86 -24.62 5.95
C PRO A 73 2.43 -23.87 4.75
N ARG A 74 3.55 -24.35 4.19
CA ARG A 74 4.27 -23.68 3.10
C ARG A 74 3.41 -23.31 1.89
N ARG A 75 2.31 -24.04 1.62
CA ARG A 75 1.34 -23.74 0.55
C ARG A 75 0.71 -22.34 0.64
N PHE A 76 0.73 -21.70 1.81
CA PHE A 76 0.22 -20.34 2.01
C PHE A 76 1.30 -19.26 1.80
N ASN A 77 2.58 -19.62 1.66
CA ASN A 77 3.68 -18.67 1.54
C ASN A 77 4.80 -19.15 0.61
N LEU A 78 5.92 -19.59 1.17
CA LEU A 78 7.16 -19.91 0.46
C LEU A 78 6.99 -21.06 -0.54
N GLY A 79 6.02 -21.96 -0.34
CA GLY A 79 5.72 -23.02 -1.30
C GLY A 79 5.20 -22.51 -2.65
N MET A 80 4.65 -21.28 -2.70
CA MET A 80 4.27 -20.63 -3.97
C MET A 80 5.46 -20.00 -4.72
N LEU A 81 6.63 -19.92 -4.08
CA LEU A 81 7.88 -19.48 -4.73
C LEU A 81 8.64 -20.64 -5.35
N ASP A 82 8.36 -21.89 -4.93
CA ASP A 82 8.99 -23.09 -5.46
C ASP A 82 8.57 -23.24 -6.95
N SER A 83 9.54 -23.28 -7.85
CA SER A 83 9.28 -23.39 -9.29
C SER A 83 8.57 -24.71 -9.59
N SER A 84 7.55 -24.69 -10.45
CA SER A 84 6.79 -25.88 -10.87
C SER A 84 7.72 -27.04 -11.27
N GLY A 85 7.85 -28.06 -10.40
CA GLY A 85 8.45 -29.36 -10.71
C GLY A 85 9.92 -29.58 -10.34
N GLY A 86 10.56 -28.71 -9.58
CA GLY A 86 11.89 -28.98 -9.01
C GLY A 86 11.78 -29.65 -7.66
N ASP A 87 12.24 -30.90 -7.56
CA ASP A 87 12.31 -31.68 -6.31
C ASP A 87 12.90 -30.84 -5.16
N GLY A 88 12.17 -30.80 -4.05
CA GLY A 88 12.50 -30.01 -2.89
C GLY A 88 13.78 -30.52 -2.25
N GLY A 89 14.91 -29.90 -2.60
CA GLY A 89 16.15 -30.08 -1.87
C GLY A 89 15.99 -29.57 -0.45
N ASP A 90 15.84 -30.50 0.50
CA ASP A 90 16.18 -30.29 1.90
C ASP A 90 17.68 -29.97 2.01
N GLY A 91 18.04 -28.85 2.64
CA GLY A 91 19.43 -28.40 2.66
C GLY A 91 19.68 -27.00 3.22
N GLY A 92 19.23 -26.73 4.45
CA GLY A 92 19.86 -25.73 5.32
C GLY A 92 19.02 -24.48 5.62
N SER A 93 18.50 -24.41 6.85
CA SER A 93 18.25 -23.29 7.78
C SER A 93 18.16 -21.82 7.33
N ARG A 94 18.02 -21.47 6.04
CA ARG A 94 18.05 -20.09 5.56
C ARG A 94 16.76 -19.76 4.83
N PHE A 95 16.10 -18.70 5.29
CA PHE A 95 14.94 -18.11 4.63
C PHE A 95 15.28 -17.84 3.14
N PRO A 96 14.46 -18.31 2.18
CA PRO A 96 14.82 -18.25 0.77
C PRO A 96 14.84 -16.79 0.30
N ALA A 97 15.85 -16.42 -0.49
CA ALA A 97 15.90 -15.11 -1.12
C ALA A 97 14.75 -14.95 -2.12
N TRP A 98 14.26 -13.71 -2.30
CA TRP A 98 13.24 -13.43 -3.29
C TRP A 98 13.76 -13.84 -4.68
N PRO A 99 13.00 -14.62 -5.49
CA PRO A 99 13.46 -15.06 -6.79
C PRO A 99 13.90 -13.87 -7.65
N ARG A 100 15.05 -13.98 -8.32
CA ARG A 100 15.53 -12.97 -9.28
C ARG A 100 14.67 -13.04 -10.55
N GLY A 101 13.48 -12.47 -10.49
CA GLY A 101 12.57 -12.31 -11.61
C GLY A 101 12.15 -10.85 -11.76
N THR A 102 12.01 -10.38 -13.00
CA THR A 102 11.50 -9.05 -13.31
C THR A 102 9.97 -9.08 -13.44
N GLY A 103 9.30 -7.98 -13.09
CA GLY A 103 7.87 -7.77 -13.41
C GLY A 103 6.89 -7.82 -12.23
N ILE A 104 5.63 -8.06 -12.54
CA ILE A 104 4.47 -7.83 -11.65
C ILE A 104 4.49 -8.67 -10.37
N LYS A 105 5.09 -9.87 -10.41
CA LYS A 105 5.21 -10.74 -9.22
C LYS A 105 6.01 -10.05 -8.10
N ARG A 106 6.99 -9.21 -8.45
CA ARG A 106 7.79 -8.44 -7.48
C ARG A 106 6.95 -7.33 -6.83
N GLN A 107 6.08 -6.66 -7.58
CA GLN A 107 5.28 -5.52 -7.12
C GLN A 107 4.37 -5.85 -5.92
N HIS A 108 3.96 -7.12 -5.82
CA HIS A 108 2.98 -7.59 -4.83
C HIS A 108 3.61 -8.65 -3.90
N SER A 109 4.71 -8.27 -3.25
CA SER A 109 5.50 -9.16 -2.41
C SER A 109 5.69 -8.66 -0.98
N VAL A 110 4.87 -7.72 -0.52
CA VAL A 110 4.97 -7.11 0.81
C VAL A 110 4.92 -8.18 1.92
N GLU A 111 4.12 -9.22 1.74
CA GLU A 111 3.99 -10.34 2.66
C GLU A 111 5.30 -11.09 2.85
N TYR A 112 6.06 -11.27 1.77
CA TYR A 112 7.38 -11.89 1.81
C TYR A 112 8.37 -11.04 2.59
N TRP A 113 8.44 -9.73 2.33
CA TRP A 113 9.40 -8.85 2.99
C TRP A 113 9.11 -8.69 4.48
N MET A 114 7.83 -8.61 4.86
CA MET A 114 7.42 -8.62 6.26
C MET A 114 7.80 -9.93 6.94
N MET A 115 7.54 -11.08 6.31
CA MET A 115 7.97 -12.40 6.82
C MET A 115 9.50 -12.48 6.96
N ALA A 116 10.25 -12.03 5.94
CA ALA A 116 11.71 -12.05 5.92
C ALA A 116 12.31 -11.25 7.08
N SER A 117 11.69 -10.10 7.42
CA SER A 117 12.13 -9.26 8.54
C SER A 117 11.96 -9.91 9.91
N LEU A 118 11.06 -10.89 10.03
CA LEU A 118 10.77 -11.62 11.27
C LEU A 118 11.52 -12.94 11.39
N VAL A 119 11.84 -13.60 10.26
CA VAL A 119 12.48 -14.93 10.24
C VAL A 119 14.00 -14.83 10.15
N GLY A 120 14.55 -13.75 9.57
CA GLY A 120 15.99 -13.64 9.26
C GLY A 120 16.87 -12.93 10.29
N ARG A 121 16.44 -12.79 11.55
CA ARG A 121 17.26 -12.19 12.62
C ARG A 121 17.93 -13.30 13.44
N ASP A 122 19.04 -13.84 12.93
CA ASP A 122 19.90 -14.76 13.67
C ASP A 122 20.96 -14.03 14.54
N GLY A 123 20.97 -12.70 14.56
CA GLY A 123 21.95 -11.91 15.32
C GLY A 123 21.64 -11.76 16.80
N GLY A 124 22.69 -11.47 17.58
CA GLY A 124 22.62 -11.29 19.03
C GLY A 124 21.86 -10.03 19.47
N GLU A 125 21.63 -9.88 20.78
CA GLU A 125 20.77 -8.87 21.42
C GLU A 125 20.93 -7.42 20.92
N GLU A 126 22.11 -7.00 20.48
CA GLU A 126 22.37 -5.65 19.93
C GLU A 126 21.61 -5.39 18.61
N GLU A 127 21.46 -6.39 17.75
CA GLU A 127 20.71 -6.24 16.49
C GLU A 127 19.22 -6.05 16.77
N TRP A 128 18.69 -6.56 17.89
CA TRP A 128 17.27 -6.43 18.28
C TRP A 128 16.92 -5.05 18.81
N ALA A 129 17.91 -4.30 19.31
CA ALA A 129 17.70 -2.96 19.88
C ALA A 129 17.33 -1.91 18.83
N GLU A 130 17.69 -2.13 17.55
CA GLU A 130 17.37 -1.21 16.44
C GLU A 130 16.19 -1.69 15.57
N ALA A 131 15.62 -2.85 15.86
CA ALA A 131 14.50 -3.41 15.10
C ALA A 131 13.20 -2.65 15.35
N GLU A 132 12.38 -2.41 14.32
CA GLU A 132 11.01 -1.93 14.56
C GLU A 132 10.06 -3.05 15.01
N ALA A 133 10.34 -4.29 14.61
CA ALA A 133 9.56 -5.45 15.01
C ALA A 133 10.46 -6.66 15.24
N VAL A 134 10.05 -7.49 16.20
CA VAL A 134 10.76 -8.69 16.62
C VAL A 134 9.78 -9.84 16.68
N ARG A 135 10.20 -11.02 16.19
CA ARG A 135 9.36 -12.22 16.26
C ARG A 135 9.37 -12.78 17.68
N VAL A 136 8.19 -13.03 18.23
CA VAL A 136 8.02 -13.84 19.45
C VAL A 136 7.48 -15.22 19.08
N LEU A 137 7.91 -16.24 19.82
CA LEU A 137 7.48 -17.63 19.61
C LEU A 137 6.23 -17.98 20.41
N ASP A 138 6.01 -17.34 21.55
CA ASP A 138 4.77 -17.44 22.32
C ASP A 138 3.82 -16.30 21.92
N GLY A 139 2.58 -16.66 21.54
CA GLY A 139 1.55 -15.69 21.18
C GLY A 139 0.98 -14.94 22.38
N GLU A 140 1.21 -15.42 23.61
CA GLU A 140 0.85 -14.66 24.82
C GLU A 140 1.80 -13.47 25.07
N GLU A 141 3.00 -13.48 24.49
CA GLU A 141 3.96 -12.37 24.55
C GLU A 141 3.80 -11.36 23.42
N ALA A 142 2.85 -11.58 22.51
CA ALA A 142 2.71 -10.80 21.30
C ALA A 142 1.89 -9.52 21.50
N ASP A 143 2.34 -8.44 20.88
CA ASP A 143 1.58 -7.20 20.74
C ASP A 143 0.61 -7.27 19.55
N VAL A 144 1.02 -7.96 18.47
CA VAL A 144 0.22 -8.19 17.25
C VAL A 144 0.49 -9.57 16.64
N PHE A 145 -0.42 -10.02 15.78
CA PHE A 145 -0.34 -11.33 15.11
C PHE A 145 -0.19 -11.15 13.60
N PHE A 146 0.95 -11.54 13.05
CA PHE A 146 1.16 -11.52 11.60
C PHE A 146 0.69 -12.81 10.96
N VAL A 147 -0.12 -12.69 9.90
CA VAL A 147 -0.59 -13.82 9.08
C VAL A 147 0.23 -13.86 7.80
N PRO A 148 1.23 -14.76 7.68
CA PRO A 148 2.11 -14.82 6.51
C PRO A 148 1.42 -15.58 5.35
N PHE A 149 0.25 -15.11 4.91
CA PHE A 149 -0.41 -15.62 3.71
C PHE A 149 -0.06 -14.71 2.53
N PHE A 150 0.66 -15.23 1.53
CA PHE A 150 1.09 -14.45 0.36
C PHE A 150 -0.07 -14.31 -0.64
N SER A 151 -1.14 -13.64 -0.20
CA SER A 151 -2.41 -13.50 -0.93
C SER A 151 -2.21 -12.98 -2.36
N SER A 152 -1.29 -12.01 -2.52
CA SER A 152 -0.92 -11.45 -3.80
C SER A 152 -0.30 -12.47 -4.75
N LEU A 153 0.59 -13.31 -4.22
CA LEU A 153 1.28 -14.33 -5.01
C LEU A 153 0.30 -15.45 -5.34
N SER A 154 -0.56 -15.85 -4.40
CA SER A 154 -1.65 -16.81 -4.62
C SER A 154 -2.53 -16.38 -5.79
N PHE A 155 -2.99 -15.13 -5.80
CA PHE A 155 -3.75 -14.57 -6.92
C PHE A 155 -2.96 -14.58 -8.24
N ASN A 156 -1.68 -14.21 -8.21
CA ASN A 156 -0.85 -14.16 -9.42
C ASN A 156 -0.43 -15.54 -9.95
N VAL A 157 -0.46 -16.59 -9.13
CA VAL A 157 -0.12 -17.97 -9.51
C VAL A 157 -1.35 -18.75 -9.94
N HIS A 158 -2.51 -18.51 -9.31
CA HIS A 158 -3.72 -19.31 -9.49
C HIS A 158 -4.91 -18.50 -10.07
N GLY A 159 -4.90 -17.18 -10.00
CA GLY A 159 -6.07 -16.30 -10.23
C GLY A 159 -6.26 -15.73 -11.64
N HIS A 160 -5.62 -16.28 -12.67
CA HIS A 160 -5.41 -15.58 -13.96
C HIS A 160 -6.67 -15.05 -14.68
N ASN A 161 -7.86 -15.62 -14.50
CA ASN A 161 -9.08 -15.16 -15.20
C ASN A 161 -10.37 -15.06 -14.36
N MET A 162 -10.35 -15.31 -13.04
CA MET A 162 -11.54 -15.26 -12.11
C MET A 162 -12.79 -16.07 -12.53
N THR A 163 -12.77 -16.76 -13.67
CA THR A 163 -13.86 -17.57 -14.21
C THR A 163 -13.39 -18.99 -14.58
N ASP A 164 -12.12 -19.31 -14.32
CA ASP A 164 -11.47 -20.57 -14.69
C ASP A 164 -11.36 -21.48 -13.45
N PRO A 165 -11.54 -22.82 -13.56
CA PRO A 165 -11.22 -23.77 -12.48
C PRO A 165 -9.88 -23.52 -11.75
N ASP A 166 -8.87 -22.94 -12.41
CA ASP A 166 -7.61 -22.56 -11.76
C ASP A 166 -7.77 -21.55 -10.60
N THR A 167 -8.80 -20.70 -10.65
CA THR A 167 -9.11 -19.73 -9.57
C THR A 167 -9.69 -20.38 -8.31
N GLU A 168 -10.12 -21.65 -8.40
CA GLU A 168 -10.60 -22.39 -7.24
C GLU A 168 -9.49 -22.65 -6.22
N ILE A 169 -8.23 -22.76 -6.67
CA ILE A 169 -7.09 -22.96 -5.74
C ILE A 169 -6.89 -21.71 -4.88
N ASP A 170 -6.87 -20.52 -5.47
CA ASP A 170 -6.76 -19.26 -4.72
C ASP A 170 -7.95 -19.11 -3.75
N ARG A 171 -9.17 -19.37 -4.24
CA ARG A 171 -10.39 -19.31 -3.42
C ARG A 171 -10.31 -20.29 -2.24
N GLN A 172 -9.85 -21.52 -2.47
CA GLN A 172 -9.70 -22.52 -1.43
C GLN A 172 -8.62 -22.15 -0.42
N LEU A 173 -7.48 -21.59 -0.86
CA LEU A 173 -6.45 -21.06 0.04
C LEU A 173 -7.01 -19.94 0.93
N GLN A 174 -7.82 -19.03 0.37
CA GLN A 174 -8.51 -17.99 1.13
C GLN A 174 -9.53 -18.56 2.14
N VAL A 175 -10.27 -19.61 1.78
CA VAL A 175 -11.21 -20.28 2.71
C VAL A 175 -10.45 -21.01 3.82
N ASP A 176 -9.40 -21.75 3.48
CA ASP A 176 -8.61 -22.53 4.43
C ASP A 176 -7.90 -21.64 5.45
N ILE A 177 -7.37 -20.48 5.01
CA ILE A 177 -6.74 -19.54 5.95
C ILE A 177 -7.77 -18.98 6.94
N LEU A 178 -9.00 -18.69 6.50
CA LEU A 178 -10.07 -18.25 7.39
C LEU A 178 -10.45 -19.34 8.40
N ASP A 179 -10.53 -20.60 7.98
CA ASP A 179 -10.79 -21.74 8.88
C ASP A 179 -9.69 -21.89 9.96
N ILE A 180 -8.41 -21.77 9.57
CA ILE A 180 -7.28 -21.79 10.50
C ILE A 180 -7.39 -20.63 11.50
N LEU A 181 -7.63 -19.40 11.00
CA LEU A 181 -7.72 -18.21 11.83
C LEU A 181 -8.91 -18.30 12.79
N TRP A 182 -10.10 -18.67 12.32
CA TRP A 182 -11.30 -18.79 13.17
C TRP A 182 -11.18 -19.84 14.27
N LYS A 183 -10.39 -20.89 14.08
CA LYS A 183 -10.11 -21.89 15.12
C LYS A 183 -9.11 -21.39 16.16
N SER A 184 -8.24 -20.45 15.81
CA SER A 184 -7.21 -19.90 16.70
C SER A 184 -7.79 -19.17 17.91
N LYS A 185 -7.26 -19.47 19.12
CA LYS A 185 -7.59 -18.73 20.35
C LYS A 185 -7.25 -17.24 20.23
N TYR A 186 -6.17 -16.90 19.52
CA TYR A 186 -5.71 -15.52 19.35
C TYR A 186 -6.68 -14.71 18.48
N TRP A 187 -7.19 -15.29 17.39
CA TRP A 187 -8.21 -14.65 16.57
C TRP A 187 -9.50 -14.40 17.36
N LYS A 188 -10.00 -15.42 18.08
CA LYS A 188 -11.24 -15.33 18.87
C LYS A 188 -11.17 -14.23 19.95
N ARG A 189 -9.99 -13.96 20.49
CA ARG A 189 -9.73 -12.98 21.56
C ARG A 189 -9.99 -11.53 21.14
N SER A 190 -9.74 -11.20 19.87
CA SER A 190 -9.85 -9.84 19.33
C SER A 190 -10.81 -9.73 18.15
N ALA A 191 -11.38 -10.86 17.70
CA ALA A 191 -12.07 -10.99 16.41
C ALA A 191 -11.20 -10.56 15.22
N GLY A 192 -9.89 -10.82 15.29
CA GLY A 192 -8.93 -10.49 14.22
C GLY A 192 -8.43 -9.04 14.24
N ARG A 193 -8.84 -8.21 15.21
CA ARG A 193 -8.50 -6.78 15.23
C ARG A 193 -7.01 -6.50 15.46
N ASP A 194 -6.31 -7.40 16.16
CA ASP A 194 -4.86 -7.34 16.41
C ASP A 194 -4.06 -8.18 15.39
N HIS A 195 -4.69 -8.60 14.28
CA HIS A 195 -4.05 -9.37 13.21
C HIS A 195 -3.64 -8.47 12.04
N VAL A 196 -2.38 -8.60 11.64
CA VAL A 196 -1.81 -7.93 10.47
C VAL A 196 -1.91 -8.88 9.28
N ILE A 197 -2.79 -8.53 8.34
CA ILE A 197 -3.02 -9.27 7.08
C ILE A 197 -2.76 -8.30 5.93
N PRO A 198 -1.61 -8.37 5.24
CA PRO A 198 -1.39 -7.56 4.06
C PRO A 198 -2.33 -8.05 2.94
N MET A 199 -3.10 -7.13 2.37
CA MET A 199 -4.07 -7.41 1.32
C MET A 199 -3.79 -6.53 0.11
N HIS A 200 -3.88 -7.11 -1.08
CA HIS A 200 -3.54 -6.39 -2.31
C HIS A 200 -4.71 -5.64 -2.96
N HIS A 201 -5.97 -5.98 -2.64
CA HIS A 201 -7.09 -5.45 -3.39
C HIS A 201 -7.32 -3.95 -3.07
N PRO A 202 -7.17 -3.05 -4.05
CA PRO A 202 -7.14 -1.60 -3.83
C PRO A 202 -8.50 -1.00 -3.43
N ASN A 203 -9.58 -1.74 -3.65
CA ASN A 203 -10.95 -1.39 -3.22
C ASN A 203 -11.43 -2.26 -2.05
N ALA A 204 -10.58 -3.06 -1.41
CA ALA A 204 -10.98 -3.88 -0.26
C ALA A 204 -10.87 -3.10 1.04
N PHE A 205 -12.00 -2.98 1.75
CA PHE A 205 -12.15 -2.49 3.13
C PHE A 205 -11.48 -1.12 3.43
N SER A 206 -11.72 -0.59 4.64
CA SER A 206 -10.92 0.54 5.14
C SER A 206 -9.48 0.05 5.34
N LYS A 207 -8.50 0.74 4.76
CA LYS A 207 -7.08 0.38 4.91
C LYS A 207 -6.55 0.88 6.25
N ASP A 208 -5.93 0.02 7.04
CA ASP A 208 -5.31 0.43 8.32
C ASP A 208 -3.91 1.04 8.10
N VAL A 209 -3.12 0.40 7.24
CA VAL A 209 -1.77 0.81 6.83
C VAL A 209 -1.65 0.68 5.32
N VAL A 210 -1.22 1.74 4.64
CA VAL A 210 -0.94 1.73 3.20
C VAL A 210 0.54 1.40 3.00
N ALA A 211 0.84 0.25 2.40
CA ALA A 211 2.19 -0.16 2.06
C ALA A 211 2.57 0.30 0.63
N PRO A 212 3.83 0.68 0.38
CA PRO A 212 4.29 0.96 -0.98
C PRO A 212 4.37 -0.33 -1.81
N TYR A 213 4.25 -0.19 -3.13
CA TYR A 213 4.59 -1.28 -4.03
C TYR A 213 6.11 -1.48 -4.04
N VAL A 214 6.56 -2.71 -4.21
CA VAL A 214 7.98 -2.95 -4.50
C VAL A 214 8.27 -2.46 -5.91
N HIS A 215 9.22 -1.53 -6.03
CA HIS A 215 9.64 -0.99 -7.32
C HIS A 215 10.18 -2.10 -8.25
N VAL A 216 9.98 -1.92 -9.55
CA VAL A 216 10.45 -2.86 -10.58
C VAL A 216 11.73 -2.40 -11.28
N VAL A 217 12.11 -1.13 -11.08
CA VAL A 217 13.37 -0.55 -11.56
C VAL A 217 14.38 -0.48 -10.42
N ASP A 218 15.67 -0.47 -10.72
CA ASP A 218 16.70 -0.39 -9.68
C ASP A 218 16.81 1.02 -9.07
N SER A 219 17.12 1.07 -7.78
CA SER A 219 17.40 2.31 -7.04
C SER A 219 18.50 3.12 -7.68
N PHE A 220 18.26 4.43 -7.86
CA PHE A 220 19.25 5.32 -8.45
C PHE A 220 20.16 5.90 -7.36
N THR A 221 21.29 5.25 -7.12
CA THR A 221 22.15 5.55 -5.96
C THR A 221 23.24 6.59 -6.24
N ASP A 222 23.52 6.87 -7.50
CA ASP A 222 24.63 7.71 -8.00
C ASP A 222 24.15 9.01 -8.67
N ASP A 223 23.04 9.56 -8.20
CA ASP A 223 22.44 10.78 -8.74
C ASP A 223 23.06 12.06 -8.13
N ASP A 224 24.36 12.28 -8.36
CA ASP A 224 25.14 13.35 -7.72
C ASP A 224 25.52 14.49 -8.68
N SER A 225 24.70 14.72 -9.70
CA SER A 225 24.89 15.82 -10.65
C SER A 225 24.95 17.18 -9.92
N PRO A 226 25.95 18.04 -10.20
CA PRO A 226 26.02 19.38 -9.62
C PRO A 226 24.96 20.34 -10.18
N ASP A 227 24.36 20.02 -11.33
CA ASP A 227 23.23 20.75 -11.90
C ASP A 227 22.09 19.79 -12.29
N PRO A 228 21.42 19.20 -11.29
CA PRO A 228 20.46 18.11 -11.51
C PRO A 228 19.25 18.56 -12.33
N PHE A 229 18.88 19.84 -12.27
CA PHE A 229 17.75 20.37 -13.03
C PHE A 229 18.04 20.44 -14.54
N ASN A 230 19.22 20.93 -14.93
CA ASN A 230 19.56 21.09 -16.34
C ASN A 230 20.09 19.80 -16.98
N SER A 231 20.63 18.86 -16.19
CA SER A 231 21.03 17.54 -16.70
C SER A 231 19.84 16.67 -17.13
N ARG A 232 18.61 17.07 -16.79
CA ARG A 232 17.34 16.40 -17.15
C ARG A 232 16.65 17.16 -18.28
N PRO A 233 16.86 16.77 -19.56
CA PRO A 233 16.33 17.50 -20.71
C PRO A 233 14.81 17.35 -20.84
N THR A 234 14.22 16.25 -20.35
CA THR A 234 12.79 16.00 -20.43
C THR A 234 12.06 16.75 -19.31
N LEU A 235 11.02 17.50 -19.67
CA LEU A 235 10.16 18.19 -18.70
C LEU A 235 9.30 17.19 -17.94
N LEU A 236 8.50 16.39 -18.66
CA LEU A 236 7.49 15.52 -18.06
C LEU A 236 7.50 14.14 -18.71
N PHE A 237 7.50 13.09 -17.90
CA PHE A 237 7.55 11.70 -18.38
C PHE A 237 6.42 10.84 -17.85
N PHE A 238 5.83 10.06 -18.75
CA PHE A 238 4.88 8.99 -18.47
C PHE A 238 5.10 7.84 -19.45
N ARG A 239 5.23 6.62 -18.92
CA ARG A 239 5.24 5.39 -19.69
C ARG A 239 4.38 4.31 -19.04
N GLY A 240 3.39 3.80 -19.77
CA GLY A 240 2.54 2.70 -19.32
C GLY A 240 1.19 2.65 -20.00
N ARG A 241 0.40 1.61 -19.72
CA ARG A 241 -0.93 1.44 -20.33
C ARG A 241 -1.80 2.69 -20.17
N THR A 242 -2.24 3.24 -21.30
CA THR A 242 -3.04 4.48 -21.41
C THR A 242 -4.54 4.22 -21.52
N VAL A 243 -4.93 3.06 -22.07
CA VAL A 243 -6.33 2.63 -22.13
C VAL A 243 -6.63 1.82 -20.87
N ARG A 244 -7.46 2.37 -19.99
CA ARG A 244 -7.78 1.87 -18.66
C ARG A 244 -9.26 2.09 -18.32
N LYS A 245 -9.74 1.40 -17.28
CA LYS A 245 -11.10 1.47 -16.75
C LYS A 245 -11.16 2.44 -15.57
N ASP A 246 -12.35 2.66 -15.04
CA ASP A 246 -12.60 3.42 -13.80
C ASP A 246 -11.88 4.78 -13.77
N GLU A 247 -11.05 5.05 -12.76
CA GLU A 247 -10.27 6.30 -12.64
C GLU A 247 -9.20 6.44 -13.74
N GLY A 248 -8.76 5.33 -14.32
CA GLY A 248 -7.68 5.28 -15.30
C GLY A 248 -8.04 5.87 -16.65
N LYS A 249 -9.33 6.16 -16.90
CA LYS A 249 -9.82 6.83 -18.11
C LYS A 249 -9.15 8.18 -18.35
N ILE A 250 -8.65 8.84 -17.31
CA ILE A 250 -7.91 10.11 -17.43
C ILE A 250 -6.67 9.96 -18.33
N ARG A 251 -6.02 8.79 -18.34
CA ARG A 251 -4.77 8.56 -19.10
C ARG A 251 -4.96 8.71 -20.60
N SER A 252 -6.12 8.33 -21.13
CA SER A 252 -6.42 8.50 -22.56
C SER A 252 -6.71 9.96 -22.93
N HIS A 253 -7.22 10.76 -21.99
CA HIS A 253 -7.43 12.18 -22.16
C HIS A 253 -6.09 12.93 -22.13
N LEU A 254 -5.26 12.65 -21.13
CA LEU A 254 -3.90 13.19 -21.02
C LEU A 254 -3.03 12.83 -22.24
N ALA A 255 -3.17 11.62 -22.78
CA ALA A 255 -2.46 11.22 -24.01
C ALA A 255 -2.73 12.16 -25.18
N LYS A 256 -3.99 12.60 -25.34
CA LYS A 256 -4.38 13.54 -26.41
C LYS A 256 -3.90 14.96 -26.11
N MET A 257 -4.04 15.40 -24.87
CA MET A 257 -3.68 16.77 -24.45
C MET A 257 -2.18 17.04 -24.45
N LEU A 258 -1.38 16.03 -24.13
CA LEU A 258 0.07 16.16 -24.01
C LEU A 258 0.80 15.83 -25.33
N GLN A 259 0.05 15.55 -26.40
CA GLN A 259 0.62 15.31 -27.73
C GLN A 259 1.20 16.60 -28.32
N GLY A 260 2.37 16.51 -28.94
CA GLY A 260 3.00 17.62 -29.68
C GLY A 260 4.00 18.46 -28.88
N TYR A 261 4.18 18.19 -27.59
CA TYR A 261 5.24 18.78 -26.78
C TYR A 261 6.54 17.97 -26.92
N ASN A 262 7.61 18.58 -27.44
CA ASN A 262 8.88 17.90 -27.71
C ASN A 262 9.63 17.46 -26.44
N ASP A 263 9.38 18.14 -25.32
CA ASP A 263 9.98 17.89 -24.01
C ASP A 263 9.07 17.08 -23.07
N VAL A 264 7.98 16.51 -23.60
CA VAL A 264 7.03 15.68 -22.84
C VAL A 264 6.94 14.30 -23.47
N HIS A 265 7.18 13.26 -22.68
CA HIS A 265 7.03 11.88 -23.10
C HIS A 265 5.78 11.29 -22.47
N PHE A 266 4.79 10.94 -23.29
CA PHE A 266 3.60 10.24 -22.83
C PHE A 266 3.35 9.03 -23.73
N GLU A 267 3.76 7.84 -23.29
CA GLU A 267 3.78 6.65 -24.12
C GLU A 267 2.97 5.48 -23.53
N ASN A 268 2.22 4.81 -24.41
CA ASN A 268 1.58 3.54 -24.09
C ASN A 268 2.59 2.39 -24.13
N SER A 269 2.74 1.66 -23.03
CA SER A 269 3.66 0.52 -22.95
C SER A 269 3.16 -0.62 -22.05
N LEU A 270 3.76 -1.79 -22.23
CA LEU A 270 3.65 -2.95 -21.36
C LEU A 270 4.90 -3.06 -20.46
N ALA A 271 4.73 -3.67 -19.28
CA ALA A 271 5.81 -3.91 -18.33
C ALA A 271 6.66 -5.14 -18.73
N THR A 272 7.29 -5.09 -19.90
CA THR A 272 8.29 -6.06 -20.36
C THR A 272 9.70 -5.63 -19.90
N GLY A 273 10.70 -6.51 -19.96
CA GLY A 273 12.09 -6.15 -19.57
C GLY A 273 12.61 -4.89 -20.28
N HIS A 274 12.45 -4.81 -21.61
CA HIS A 274 12.78 -3.61 -22.39
C HIS A 274 11.95 -2.39 -21.96
N GLY A 275 10.66 -2.59 -21.66
CA GLY A 275 9.78 -1.51 -21.17
C GLY A 275 10.18 -0.98 -19.80
N ILE A 276 10.69 -1.84 -18.91
CA ILE A 276 11.22 -1.47 -17.59
C ILE A 276 12.49 -0.62 -17.79
N GLN A 277 13.45 -1.07 -18.59
CA GLN A 277 14.68 -0.31 -18.86
C GLN A 277 14.38 1.07 -19.46
N ALA A 278 13.52 1.14 -20.49
CA ALA A 278 13.13 2.41 -21.09
C ALA A 278 12.39 3.34 -20.10
N SER A 279 11.65 2.76 -19.14
CA SER A 279 11.03 3.54 -18.06
C SER A 279 12.10 4.08 -17.10
N THR A 280 13.08 3.25 -16.71
CA THR A 280 14.21 3.66 -15.87
C THR A 280 14.98 4.83 -16.47
N GLU A 281 15.41 4.70 -17.72
CA GLU A 281 16.15 5.75 -18.43
C GLU A 281 15.31 7.03 -18.57
N GLY A 282 14.05 6.87 -18.98
CA GLY A 282 13.14 8.00 -19.14
C GLY A 282 12.89 8.77 -17.85
N MET A 283 12.63 8.07 -16.73
CA MET A 283 12.42 8.73 -15.43
C MET A 283 13.68 9.46 -14.97
N ARG A 284 14.87 8.85 -15.09
CA ARG A 284 16.13 9.47 -14.64
C ARG A 284 16.54 10.70 -15.47
N MET A 285 16.10 10.77 -16.73
CA MET A 285 16.33 11.92 -17.63
C MET A 285 15.27 13.03 -17.52
N SER A 286 14.26 12.85 -16.64
CA SER A 286 13.10 13.74 -16.56
C SER A 286 13.05 14.55 -15.29
N LYS A 287 12.62 15.81 -15.39
CA LYS A 287 12.38 16.69 -14.24
C LYS A 287 11.18 16.21 -13.43
N PHE A 288 10.10 15.88 -14.13
CA PHE A 288 8.84 15.47 -13.52
C PHE A 288 8.36 14.13 -14.07
N CYS A 289 7.79 13.31 -13.19
CA CYS A 289 7.18 12.04 -13.56
C CYS A 289 5.68 12.07 -13.29
N LEU A 290 4.91 12.00 -14.36
CA LEU A 290 3.45 12.06 -14.28
C LEU A 290 2.91 10.76 -13.69
N HIS A 291 2.07 10.90 -12.67
CA HIS A 291 1.40 9.80 -12.01
C HIS A 291 -0.12 10.04 -12.01
N PRO A 292 -0.79 9.79 -13.14
CA PRO A 292 -2.23 9.80 -13.19
C PRO A 292 -2.80 8.49 -12.59
N ALA A 293 -3.92 8.62 -11.90
CA ALA A 293 -4.69 7.49 -11.39
C ALA A 293 -4.84 6.37 -12.45
N GLY A 294 -4.77 5.12 -11.99
CA GLY A 294 -4.97 3.93 -12.82
C GLY A 294 -6.39 3.40 -12.69
N ASP A 295 -6.58 2.10 -12.93
CA ASP A 295 -7.84 1.43 -12.51
C ASP A 295 -8.04 1.51 -10.97
N THR A 296 -6.99 1.92 -10.26
CA THR A 296 -6.83 1.98 -8.81
C THR A 296 -6.22 3.34 -8.46
N PRO A 297 -6.53 3.94 -7.29
CA PRO A 297 -6.05 5.28 -6.96
C PRO A 297 -4.52 5.41 -6.90
N SER A 298 -3.81 4.32 -6.55
CA SER A 298 -2.36 4.24 -6.53
C SER A 298 -1.80 3.33 -7.64
N SER A 299 -0.52 3.50 -8.00
CA SER A 299 0.16 2.67 -9.00
C SER A 299 1.65 2.56 -8.67
N CYS A 300 2.24 1.37 -8.89
CA CYS A 300 3.68 1.08 -8.69
C CYS A 300 4.62 2.15 -9.28
N ARG A 301 4.22 2.80 -10.38
CA ARG A 301 5.00 3.85 -11.06
C ARG A 301 5.36 5.03 -10.16
N LEU A 302 4.57 5.32 -9.13
CA LEU A 302 4.93 6.38 -8.17
C LEU A 302 6.24 6.01 -7.47
N PHE A 303 6.34 4.77 -7.02
CA PHE A 303 7.50 4.27 -6.30
C PHE A 303 8.71 4.10 -7.23
N ASP A 304 8.50 3.67 -8.48
CA ASP A 304 9.54 3.66 -9.51
C ASP A 304 10.10 5.07 -9.78
N ALA A 305 9.24 6.10 -9.81
CA ALA A 305 9.65 7.49 -9.99
C ALA A 305 10.41 8.03 -8.76
N ILE A 306 9.95 7.69 -7.55
CA ILE A 306 10.60 8.08 -6.29
C ILE A 306 12.03 7.55 -6.23
N ILE A 307 12.24 6.25 -6.46
CA ILE A 307 13.58 5.65 -6.40
C ILE A 307 14.45 6.00 -7.61
N SER A 308 13.86 6.54 -8.68
CA SER A 308 14.57 7.12 -9.83
C SER A 308 14.85 8.62 -9.68
N HIS A 309 14.51 9.21 -8.52
CA HIS A 309 14.66 10.64 -8.21
C HIS A 309 14.03 11.57 -9.25
N CYS A 310 12.86 11.18 -9.76
CA CYS A 310 12.05 11.99 -10.67
C CYS A 310 10.87 12.58 -9.89
N VAL A 311 10.77 13.91 -9.79
CA VAL A 311 9.77 14.60 -8.95
C VAL A 311 8.35 14.19 -9.38
N PRO A 312 7.58 13.49 -8.53
CA PRO A 312 6.26 13.01 -8.92
C PRO A 312 5.27 14.15 -9.14
N VAL A 313 4.46 14.03 -10.19
CA VAL A 313 3.29 14.88 -10.47
C VAL A 313 2.06 14.00 -10.40
N ILE A 314 1.44 13.96 -9.22
CA ILE A 314 0.35 13.07 -8.88
C ILE A 314 -0.96 13.72 -9.31
N ILE A 315 -1.72 13.02 -10.17
CA ILE A 315 -3.07 13.43 -10.59
C ILE A 315 -4.07 12.42 -10.03
N SER A 316 -4.68 12.79 -8.91
CA SER A 316 -5.71 12.00 -8.24
C SER A 316 -6.44 12.82 -7.18
N ASP A 317 -7.75 12.64 -7.06
CA ASP A 317 -8.57 13.26 -6.01
C ASP A 317 -8.73 12.35 -4.78
N ARG A 318 -8.26 11.10 -4.86
CA ARG A 318 -8.57 10.03 -3.88
C ARG A 318 -7.40 9.11 -3.55
N ILE A 319 -6.18 9.48 -3.92
CA ILE A 319 -5.00 8.68 -3.61
C ILE A 319 -4.75 8.70 -2.10
N GLU A 320 -4.53 7.52 -1.53
CA GLU A 320 -3.95 7.36 -0.19
C GLU A 320 -2.48 6.96 -0.39
N LEU A 321 -1.57 7.66 0.27
CA LEU A 321 -0.14 7.42 0.11
C LEU A 321 0.43 6.65 1.32
N PRO A 322 1.47 5.83 1.11
CA PRO A 322 2.17 5.22 2.23
C PRO A 322 2.78 6.26 3.16
N PHE A 323 2.62 6.07 4.46
CA PHE A 323 3.35 6.82 5.50
C PHE A 323 3.05 8.33 5.56
N GLU A 324 1.87 8.79 5.12
CA GLU A 324 1.49 10.23 5.09
C GLU A 324 1.55 10.96 6.44
N ASN A 325 1.51 10.23 7.56
CA ASN A 325 1.68 10.77 8.91
C ASN A 325 3.15 10.98 9.31
N GLU A 326 4.11 10.45 8.54
CA GLU A 326 5.56 10.57 8.79
C GLU A 326 6.29 11.28 7.64
N ILE A 327 5.78 11.15 6.41
CA ILE A 327 6.38 11.69 5.19
C ILE A 327 5.42 12.71 4.58
N ASP A 328 5.84 13.98 4.54
CA ASP A 328 5.12 15.03 3.83
C ASP A 328 5.47 15.01 2.34
N TYR A 329 4.57 14.46 1.53
CA TYR A 329 4.74 14.37 0.08
C TYR A 329 4.77 15.74 -0.61
N THR A 330 4.25 16.80 0.00
CA THR A 330 4.29 18.15 -0.60
C THR A 330 5.71 18.73 -0.64
N GLU A 331 6.64 18.16 0.14
CA GLU A 331 8.05 18.53 0.10
C GLU A 331 8.77 18.01 -1.16
N PHE A 332 8.25 16.99 -1.84
CA PHE A 332 8.93 16.35 -2.97
C PHE A 332 8.03 15.90 -4.13
N SER A 333 6.71 16.16 -4.07
CA SER A 333 5.74 15.86 -5.12
C SER A 333 4.81 17.05 -5.39
N LEU A 334 4.26 17.11 -6.61
CA LEU A 334 3.21 18.04 -6.99
C LEU A 334 1.88 17.29 -7.09
N PHE A 335 0.80 17.94 -6.66
CA PHE A 335 -0.55 17.39 -6.71
C PHE A 335 -1.44 18.24 -7.61
N PHE A 336 -2.20 17.57 -8.47
CA PHE A 336 -3.23 18.19 -9.30
C PHE A 336 -4.50 17.36 -9.17
N SER A 337 -5.64 18.03 -9.06
CA SER A 337 -6.93 17.38 -9.24
C SER A 337 -7.08 16.87 -10.67
N VAL A 338 -7.99 15.90 -10.86
CA VAL A 338 -8.35 15.44 -12.21
C VAL A 338 -8.87 16.61 -13.05
N GLU A 339 -9.64 17.50 -12.44
CA GLU A 339 -10.20 18.68 -13.11
C GLU A 339 -9.12 19.65 -13.59
N GLU A 340 -8.17 20.04 -12.72
CA GLU A 340 -7.06 20.92 -13.08
C GLU A 340 -6.18 20.32 -14.19
N ALA A 341 -5.86 19.03 -14.09
CA ALA A 341 -5.02 18.35 -15.07
C ALA A 341 -5.65 18.26 -16.46
N LEU A 342 -6.99 18.27 -16.54
CA LEU A 342 -7.74 18.25 -17.80
C LEU A 342 -8.01 19.65 -18.38
N GLN A 343 -7.63 20.72 -17.69
CA GLN A 343 -7.66 22.07 -18.27
C GLN A 343 -6.59 22.19 -19.36
N PRO A 344 -6.94 22.65 -20.58
CA PRO A 344 -5.99 22.80 -21.68
C PRO A 344 -4.77 23.62 -21.28
N ASN A 345 -3.58 23.08 -21.54
CA ASN A 345 -2.27 23.70 -21.27
C ASN A 345 -1.96 24.04 -19.80
N TYR A 346 -2.89 23.88 -18.86
CA TYR A 346 -2.69 24.28 -17.47
C TYR A 346 -1.52 23.54 -16.83
N LEU A 347 -1.55 22.19 -16.87
CA LEU A 347 -0.50 21.34 -16.31
C LEU A 347 0.90 21.71 -16.83
N ILE A 348 1.07 21.78 -18.16
CA ILE A 348 2.38 22.10 -18.76
C ILE A 348 2.82 23.53 -18.43
N THR A 349 1.88 24.48 -18.39
CA THR A 349 2.19 25.86 -18.01
C THR A 349 2.71 25.92 -16.57
N GLN A 350 2.05 25.24 -15.63
CA GLN A 350 2.50 25.18 -14.24
C GLN A 350 3.89 24.55 -14.11
N LEU A 351 4.14 23.43 -14.78
CA LEU A 351 5.45 22.76 -14.72
C LEU A 351 6.58 23.59 -15.33
N ARG A 352 6.31 24.35 -16.41
CA ARG A 352 7.31 25.24 -17.03
C ARG A 352 7.61 26.48 -16.21
N GLN A 353 6.62 26.99 -15.48
CA GLN A 353 6.77 28.12 -14.56
C GLN A 353 7.36 27.71 -13.20
N PHE A 354 7.46 26.40 -12.94
CA PHE A 354 7.95 25.90 -11.67
C PHE A 354 9.40 26.33 -11.41
N PRO A 355 9.70 27.01 -10.29
CA PRO A 355 11.03 27.56 -10.06
C PRO A 355 12.10 26.47 -9.98
N LYS A 356 13.21 26.65 -10.73
CA LYS A 356 14.37 25.74 -10.71
C LYS A 356 14.85 25.46 -9.29
N GLN A 357 14.99 26.50 -8.46
CA GLN A 357 15.47 26.37 -7.08
C GLN A 357 14.55 25.48 -6.25
N ARG A 358 13.24 25.68 -6.37
CA ARG A 358 12.25 24.87 -5.66
C ARG A 358 12.29 23.41 -6.13
N TRP A 359 12.47 23.18 -7.42
CA TRP A 359 12.63 21.81 -7.95
C TRP A 359 13.86 21.11 -7.37
N ILE A 360 14.99 21.81 -7.26
CA ILE A 360 16.23 21.26 -6.68
C ILE A 360 16.03 20.88 -5.21
N GLU A 361 15.32 21.71 -4.44
CA GLU A 361 14.94 21.38 -3.05
C GLU A 361 14.08 20.10 -3.00
N MET A 362 13.04 20.02 -3.84
CA MET A 362 12.16 18.85 -3.92
C MET A 362 12.92 17.59 -4.30
N TRP A 363 13.82 17.69 -5.28
CA TRP A 363 14.69 16.59 -5.69
C TRP A 363 15.63 16.14 -4.55
N GLY A 364 16.23 17.07 -3.81
CA GLY A 364 17.06 16.74 -2.65
C GLY A 364 16.26 16.05 -1.54
N LYS A 365 15.02 16.51 -1.29
CA LYS A 365 14.09 15.85 -0.35
C LYS A 365 13.72 14.45 -0.83
N LEU A 366 13.43 14.30 -2.13
CA LEU A 366 13.11 13.01 -2.75
C LEU A 366 14.22 11.99 -2.56
N LYS A 367 15.49 12.38 -2.78
CA LYS A 367 16.67 11.54 -2.51
C LYS A 367 16.73 11.09 -1.05
N ASN A 368 16.44 11.99 -0.11
CA ASN A 368 16.53 11.68 1.30
C ASN A 368 15.44 10.71 1.77
N VAL A 369 14.25 10.74 1.17
CA VAL A 369 13.12 9.88 1.57
C VAL A 369 13.00 8.59 0.76
N SER A 370 13.71 8.45 -0.37
CA SER A 370 13.54 7.31 -1.29
C SER A 370 13.76 5.94 -0.61
N HIS A 371 14.71 5.86 0.32
CA HIS A 371 15.00 4.66 1.11
C HIS A 371 13.79 4.13 1.92
N HIS A 372 12.84 4.99 2.30
CA HIS A 372 11.60 4.60 2.98
C HIS A 372 10.67 3.75 2.12
N PHE A 373 10.90 3.71 0.79
CA PHE A 373 10.12 2.95 -0.18
C PHE A 373 10.87 1.72 -0.70
N GLU A 374 12.06 1.43 -0.16
CA GLU A 374 12.87 0.28 -0.53
C GLU A 374 12.60 -0.89 0.42
N PHE A 375 12.42 -2.08 -0.15
CA PHE A 375 12.32 -3.32 0.61
C PHE A 375 13.69 -4.00 0.62
N GLN A 376 14.26 -4.22 1.81
CA GLN A 376 15.61 -4.74 1.97
C GLN A 376 15.62 -6.02 2.79
N HIS A 377 16.63 -6.87 2.55
CA HIS A 377 16.90 -8.05 3.36
C HIS A 377 18.41 -8.20 3.61
N PRO A 378 18.88 -8.14 4.87
CA PRO A 378 18.11 -7.83 6.09
C PRO A 378 17.44 -6.45 6.05
N ALA A 379 16.34 -6.29 6.80
CA ALA A 379 15.63 -5.01 6.85
C ALA A 379 16.51 -3.94 7.51
N LYS A 380 16.54 -2.74 6.93
CA LYS A 380 17.35 -1.61 7.42
C LYS A 380 16.48 -0.55 8.07
N LYS A 381 17.03 0.15 9.07
CA LYS A 381 16.33 1.25 9.74
C LYS A 381 15.71 2.22 8.74
N GLY A 382 14.41 2.44 8.87
CA GLY A 382 13.67 3.35 8.00
C GLY A 382 13.32 2.76 6.63
N ASP A 383 13.68 1.53 6.28
CA ASP A 383 13.21 0.91 5.03
C ASP A 383 11.69 0.67 5.05
N ALA A 384 11.13 0.27 3.90
CA ALA A 384 9.68 0.10 3.74
C ALA A 384 9.08 -0.87 4.77
N VAL A 385 9.78 -1.95 5.13
CA VAL A 385 9.28 -2.93 6.10
C VAL A 385 9.27 -2.35 7.51
N ASN A 386 10.33 -1.66 7.91
CA ASN A 386 10.38 -0.98 9.21
C ASN A 386 9.32 0.13 9.30
N MET A 387 9.10 0.89 8.22
CA MET A 387 8.02 1.88 8.15
C MET A 387 6.64 1.21 8.30
N ILE A 388 6.38 0.08 7.65
CA ILE A 388 5.13 -0.68 7.81
C ILE A 388 4.94 -1.13 9.27
N TRP A 389 5.94 -1.73 9.90
CA TRP A 389 5.84 -2.17 11.30
C TRP A 389 5.63 -1.00 12.27
N ARG A 390 6.28 0.13 12.01
CA ARG A 390 6.06 1.35 12.79
C ARG A 390 4.63 1.87 12.67
N GLN A 391 4.05 1.87 11.47
CA GLN A 391 2.64 2.23 11.27
C GLN A 391 1.68 1.28 12.00
N VAL A 392 1.94 -0.02 11.95
CA VAL A 392 1.19 -1.02 12.73
C VAL A 392 1.25 -0.70 14.22
N ARG A 393 2.46 -0.44 14.76
CA ARG A 393 2.64 -0.05 16.16
C ARG A 393 1.84 1.20 16.52
N ASN A 394 1.86 2.22 15.66
CA ASN A 394 1.17 3.49 15.89
C ASN A 394 -0.37 3.34 15.93
N LYS A 395 -0.91 2.34 15.21
CA LYS A 395 -2.36 2.04 15.20
C LYS A 395 -2.81 1.21 16.41
N LEU A 396 -1.89 0.45 17.00
CA LEU A 396 -2.20 -0.53 18.04
C LEU A 396 -2.94 0.04 19.28
N PRO A 397 -2.61 1.22 19.82
CA PRO A 397 -3.36 1.78 20.96
C PRO A 397 -4.86 1.96 20.69
N ALA A 398 -5.22 2.43 19.50
CA ALA A 398 -6.62 2.62 19.12
C ALA A 398 -7.34 1.28 18.93
N VAL A 399 -6.66 0.31 18.30
CA VAL A 399 -7.14 -1.07 18.14
C VAL A 399 -7.40 -1.72 19.51
N ASN A 400 -6.44 -1.61 20.44
CA ASN A 400 -6.56 -2.17 21.79
C ASN A 400 -7.73 -1.55 22.56
N LEU A 401 -7.91 -0.23 22.44
CA LEU A 401 -9.06 0.44 23.04
C LEU A 401 -10.39 -0.10 22.50
N GLU A 402 -10.48 -0.35 21.19
CA GLU A 402 -11.68 -0.91 20.56
C GLU A 402 -11.93 -2.39 20.97
N VAL A 403 -10.87 -3.20 21.06
CA VAL A 403 -10.95 -4.55 21.60
C VAL A 403 -11.47 -4.52 23.05
N HIS A 404 -10.95 -3.62 23.89
CA HIS A 404 -11.42 -3.47 25.27
C HIS A 404 -12.89 -3.04 25.34
N ARG A 405 -13.33 -2.12 24.48
CA ARG A 405 -14.73 -1.67 24.41
C ARG A 405 -15.67 -2.79 23.97
N SER A 406 -15.34 -3.50 22.89
CA SER A 406 -16.16 -4.59 22.36
C SER A 406 -16.32 -5.75 23.34
N ARG A 407 -15.31 -6.03 24.18
CA ARG A 407 -15.41 -7.04 25.24
C ARG A 407 -16.41 -6.67 26.35
N ARG A 408 -16.61 -5.38 26.65
CA ARG A 408 -17.58 -4.93 27.67
C ARG A 408 -19.03 -5.17 27.25
N LEU A 409 -19.28 -5.17 25.95
CA LEU A 409 -20.63 -5.32 25.38
C LEU A 409 -21.07 -6.78 25.30
N LYS A 410 -20.15 -7.74 25.44
CA LYS A 410 -20.49 -9.14 25.67
C LYS A 410 -20.90 -9.26 27.14
N ILE A 411 -22.19 -9.29 27.42
CA ILE A 411 -22.69 -9.75 28.72
C ILE A 411 -22.22 -11.20 28.85
N PRO A 412 -21.29 -11.55 29.76
CA PRO A 412 -21.04 -12.94 30.10
C PRO A 412 -22.36 -13.46 30.67
N ASP A 413 -22.87 -14.58 30.17
CA ASP A 413 -24.16 -15.16 30.57
C ASP A 413 -24.36 -15.08 32.10
N TRP A 414 -25.12 -14.08 32.55
CA TRP A 414 -25.54 -13.92 33.94
C TRP A 414 -26.91 -14.54 34.10
N TRP A 415 -27.00 -15.87 33.99
CA TRP A 415 -28.17 -16.66 34.36
C TRP A 415 -27.74 -18.03 34.86
#